data_AF-A0A534P0G5-F1
#
_entry.id   AF-A0A534P0G5-F1
#
_cell.length_a   1.000
_cell.length_b   1.000
_cell.length_c   1.000
_cell.angle_alpha   90.00
_cell.angle_beta   90.00
_cell.angle_gamma   90.00
#
_symmetry.space_group_name_H-M   'P 1'
#
loop_
_entity.id
_entity.type
_entity.pdbx_description
1 polymer ?
#
loop_
_entity_poly.entity_id
_entity_poly.type
_entity_poly.pdbx_seq_one_letter_code
_entity_poly.pdbx_strand_id
1 'polypeptide(L)'
;MRVSTFARYLRLTVDPYPGSLLAAERPPGTSGGEELAYGFGILFDRRDHENVATRGYLLEAATRGSVGGVASSHTYLGGTTRALGFVPVGSRIVLAARIEGDILTADTPLFELSRFGGVEPVEGVGGERSVRGLPKARYIGRAKALAAAELRVRMLNARLLERVVSFGLAAFLDTGRVWQLQGNDGGLFDFHSGTGGGLRIYHGEFLLRFDVGTSTERAVNIYITFGNAF
;
A
#
# COMPACT_ATOMS: atom_id res chain seq x y z
N MET A 1 14.95 14.76 8.69
CA MET A 1 13.85 15.20 7.81
C MET A 1 14.36 15.12 6.38
N ARG A 2 13.60 14.50 5.48
CA ARG A 2 13.91 14.38 4.05
C ARG A 2 12.78 15.05 3.28
N VAL A 3 13.15 15.81 2.26
CA VAL A 3 12.20 16.37 1.29
C VAL A 3 12.38 15.59 -0.01
N SER A 4 11.28 15.30 -0.68
CA SER A 4 11.25 14.56 -1.94
C SER A 4 10.36 15.28 -2.94
N THR A 5 10.82 15.36 -4.18
CA THR A 5 10.01 15.73 -5.34
C THR A 5 10.05 14.57 -6.31
N PHE A 6 8.92 14.22 -6.87
CA PHE A 6 8.82 13.13 -7.83
C PHE A 6 7.90 13.52 -8.97
N ALA A 7 8.13 12.91 -10.12
CA ALA A 7 7.25 13.00 -11.27
C ALA A 7 7.02 11.59 -11.81
N ARG A 8 5.81 11.34 -12.33
CA ARG A 8 5.47 10.09 -12.96
C ARG A 8 4.81 10.38 -14.29
N TYR A 9 5.36 9.80 -15.35
CA TYR A 9 4.70 9.72 -16.62
C TYR A 9 4.05 8.35 -16.77
N LEU A 10 2.77 8.32 -17.13
CA LEU A 10 1.99 7.13 -17.39
C LEU A 10 1.22 7.32 -18.69
N ARG A 11 1.26 6.32 -19.56
CA ARG A 11 0.33 6.19 -20.68
C ARG A 11 -0.36 4.85 -20.56
N LEU A 12 -1.66 4.87 -20.38
CA LEU A 12 -2.49 3.69 -20.17
C LEU A 12 -3.61 3.66 -21.20
N THR A 13 -3.88 2.48 -21.73
CA THR A 13 -5.10 2.19 -22.49
C THR A 13 -5.90 1.16 -21.71
N VAL A 14 -7.21 1.40 -21.59
CA VAL A 14 -8.13 0.48 -20.93
C VAL A 14 -9.26 0.17 -21.90
N ASP A 15 -9.51 -1.12 -22.12
CA ASP A 15 -10.61 -1.60 -22.95
C ASP A 15 -11.65 -2.29 -22.07
N PRO A 16 -12.73 -1.58 -21.67
CA PRO A 16 -13.79 -2.18 -20.88
C PRO A 16 -14.51 -3.27 -21.67
N TYR A 17 -14.68 -4.44 -21.07
CA TYR A 17 -15.48 -5.50 -21.71
C TYR A 17 -16.98 -5.13 -21.71
N PRO A 18 -17.75 -5.53 -22.74
CA PRO A 18 -19.19 -5.26 -22.81
C PRO A 18 -19.94 -5.80 -21.60
N GLY A 19 -20.85 -4.99 -21.04
CA GLY A 19 -21.64 -5.35 -19.85
C GLY A 19 -20.90 -5.25 -18.51
N SER A 20 -19.64 -4.81 -18.50
CA SER A 20 -18.92 -4.49 -17.26
C SER A 20 -19.50 -3.27 -16.56
N LEU A 21 -19.33 -3.21 -15.23
CA LEU A 21 -19.66 -2.01 -14.46
C LEU A 21 -18.84 -0.79 -14.95
N LEU A 22 -17.58 -1.01 -15.33
CA LEU A 22 -16.73 0.04 -15.89
C LEU A 22 -17.27 0.61 -17.21
N ALA A 23 -17.82 -0.23 -18.09
CA ALA A 23 -18.46 0.21 -19.34
C ALA A 23 -19.79 0.97 -19.09
N ALA A 24 -20.49 0.66 -18.00
CA ALA A 24 -21.74 1.29 -17.61
C ALA A 24 -21.52 2.65 -16.92
N GLU A 25 -20.65 2.69 -15.90
CA GLU A 25 -20.44 3.89 -15.07
C GLU A 25 -19.56 4.95 -15.74
N ARG A 26 -18.63 4.52 -16.59
CA ARG A 26 -17.70 5.40 -17.34
C ARG A 26 -17.02 6.48 -16.47
N PRO A 27 -16.38 6.14 -15.34
CA PRO A 27 -15.61 7.10 -14.54
C PRO A 27 -14.52 7.82 -15.35
N PRO A 28 -13.97 8.95 -14.83
CA PRO A 28 -12.79 9.58 -15.41
C PRO A 28 -11.66 8.55 -15.63
N GLY A 29 -11.04 8.56 -16.82
CA GLY A 29 -10.01 7.59 -17.19
C GLY A 29 -10.51 6.19 -17.57
N THR A 30 -11.80 5.98 -17.85
CA THR A 30 -12.34 4.66 -18.27
C THR A 30 -11.68 4.05 -19.50
N SER A 31 -11.25 4.87 -20.47
CA SER A 31 -10.50 4.41 -21.65
C SER A 31 -8.97 4.48 -21.45
N GLY A 32 -8.52 4.76 -20.22
CA GLY A 32 -7.14 5.12 -19.93
C GLY A 32 -6.88 6.60 -20.15
N GLY A 33 -5.65 6.93 -20.53
CA GLY A 33 -5.18 8.30 -20.73
C GLY A 33 -3.68 8.43 -20.58
N GLU A 34 -3.21 9.65 -20.83
CA GLU A 34 -1.85 10.08 -20.53
C GLU A 34 -1.86 10.88 -19.22
N GLU A 35 -0.82 10.73 -18.41
CA GLU A 35 -0.65 11.48 -17.17
C GLU A 35 0.83 11.78 -16.94
N LEU A 36 1.14 13.07 -16.84
CA LEU A 36 2.35 13.59 -16.23
C LEU A 36 2.00 14.18 -14.86
N ALA A 37 2.11 13.35 -13.83
CA ALA A 37 1.85 13.74 -12.45
C ALA A 37 3.14 14.24 -11.78
N TYR A 38 2.99 15.28 -10.96
CA TYR A 38 4.03 15.79 -10.08
C TYR A 38 3.62 15.55 -8.64
N GLY A 39 4.61 15.39 -7.78
CA GLY A 39 4.38 15.24 -6.35
C GLY A 39 5.52 15.78 -5.51
N PHE A 40 5.16 16.07 -4.28
CA PHE A 40 6.06 16.61 -3.25
C PHE A 40 5.79 15.85 -1.96
N GLY A 41 6.84 15.51 -1.23
CA GLY A 41 6.72 14.79 0.03
C GLY A 41 7.72 15.25 1.07
N ILE A 42 7.31 15.20 2.33
CA ILE A 42 8.16 15.41 3.49
C ILE A 42 8.11 14.15 4.34
N LEU A 43 9.29 13.63 4.68
CA LEU A 43 9.44 12.45 5.52
C LEU A 43 10.29 12.75 6.76
N PHE A 44 9.85 12.20 7.89
CA PHE A 44 10.60 12.11 9.12
C PHE A 44 10.85 10.64 9.41
N ASP A 45 12.01 10.14 8.98
CA ASP A 45 12.45 8.77 9.23
C ASP A 45 13.41 8.72 10.42
N ARG A 46 13.05 7.91 11.42
CA ARG A 46 13.84 7.61 12.62
C ARG A 46 13.97 6.10 12.82
N ARG A 47 13.70 5.30 11.79
CA ARG A 47 13.90 3.85 11.82
C ARG A 47 15.39 3.55 11.92
N ASP A 48 15.70 2.44 12.59
CA ASP A 48 17.06 1.92 12.69
C ASP A 48 17.60 1.41 11.34
N HIS A 49 16.74 0.80 10.54
CA HIS A 49 17.03 0.30 9.20
C HIS A 49 15.88 0.62 8.25
N GLU A 50 16.17 1.02 7.01
CA GLU A 50 15.15 1.42 6.03
C GLU A 50 14.33 0.23 5.52
N ASN A 51 14.99 -0.92 5.27
CA ASN A 51 14.36 -2.10 4.69
C ASN A 51 13.81 -3.08 5.75
N VAL A 52 14.53 -3.26 6.86
CA VAL A 52 14.21 -4.24 7.90
C VAL A 52 14.18 -3.59 9.28
N ALA A 53 13.36 -2.55 9.41
CA ALA A 53 13.20 -1.80 10.66
C ALA A 53 12.79 -2.71 11.84
N THR A 54 13.50 -2.55 12.96
CA THR A 54 13.18 -3.21 14.23
C THR A 54 12.75 -2.24 15.31
N ARG A 55 13.09 -0.95 15.14
CA ARG A 55 12.80 0.12 16.09
C ARG A 55 12.61 1.44 15.37
N GLY A 56 11.73 2.28 15.91
CA GLY A 56 11.57 3.67 15.50
C GLY A 56 10.30 3.88 14.71
N TYR A 57 10.27 4.93 13.90
CA TYR A 57 9.07 5.31 13.16
C TYR A 57 9.43 6.07 11.88
N LEU A 58 8.46 6.11 10.97
CA LEU A 58 8.47 6.96 9.78
C LEU A 58 7.15 7.72 9.74
N LEU A 59 7.22 9.03 9.58
CA LEU A 59 6.06 9.89 9.30
C LEU A 59 6.25 10.52 7.92
N GLU A 60 5.20 10.50 7.12
CA GLU A 60 5.19 11.08 5.78
C GLU A 60 3.90 11.85 5.53
N ALA A 61 4.05 12.99 4.86
CA ALA A 61 2.97 13.69 4.19
C ALA A 61 3.42 13.99 2.77
N ALA A 62 2.59 13.67 1.79
CA ALA A 62 2.88 13.90 0.38
C ALA A 62 1.66 14.38 -0.39
N THR A 63 1.90 15.12 -1.46
CA THR A 63 0.90 15.50 -2.44
C THR A 63 1.25 14.94 -3.80
N ARG A 64 0.23 14.73 -4.63
CA ARG A 64 0.38 14.39 -6.05
C ARG A 64 -0.71 15.04 -6.88
N GLY A 65 -0.44 15.34 -8.14
CA GLY A 65 -1.46 15.83 -9.04
C GLY A 65 -0.94 16.05 -10.46
N SER A 66 -1.87 16.27 -11.37
CA SER A 66 -1.61 16.58 -12.78
C SER A 66 -2.55 17.68 -13.27
N VAL A 67 -2.20 18.28 -14.41
CA VAL A 67 -2.98 19.33 -15.06
C VAL A 67 -3.26 18.93 -16.51
N GLY A 68 -4.54 18.83 -16.84
CA GLY A 68 -5.01 18.50 -18.19
C GLY A 68 -4.44 19.46 -19.24
N GLY A 69 -4.01 18.90 -20.38
CA GLY A 69 -3.35 19.64 -21.45
C GLY A 69 -1.84 19.78 -21.31
N VAL A 70 -1.26 19.48 -20.13
CA VAL A 70 0.20 19.47 -19.90
C VAL A 70 0.69 18.02 -19.85
N ALA A 71 0.81 17.38 -21.02
CA ALA A 71 1.14 15.95 -21.16
C ALA A 71 0.28 15.04 -20.24
N SER A 72 -0.96 15.46 -20.01
CA SER A 72 -1.93 14.79 -19.14
C SER A 72 -3.33 14.97 -19.69
N SER A 73 -4.15 13.93 -19.62
CA SER A 73 -5.56 13.95 -20.05
C SER A 73 -6.51 14.39 -18.94
N HIS A 74 -6.06 14.40 -17.69
CA HIS A 74 -6.88 14.67 -16.51
C HIS A 74 -6.23 15.73 -15.61
N THR A 75 -7.05 16.47 -14.87
CA THR A 75 -6.61 17.40 -13.82
C THR A 75 -7.06 16.86 -12.48
N TYR A 76 -6.14 16.66 -11.54
CA TYR A 76 -6.49 16.27 -10.18
C TYR A 76 -5.42 16.66 -9.18
N LEU A 77 -5.81 16.64 -7.90
CA LEU A 77 -4.90 16.79 -6.77
C LEU A 77 -5.24 15.73 -5.72
N GLY A 78 -4.23 15.24 -5.02
CA GLY A 78 -4.38 14.35 -3.90
C GLY A 78 -3.34 14.58 -2.82
N GLY A 79 -3.70 14.21 -1.60
CA GLY A 79 -2.84 14.25 -0.43
C GLY A 79 -2.83 12.90 0.27
N THR A 80 -1.65 12.47 0.70
CA THR A 80 -1.41 11.20 1.40
C THR A 80 -0.66 11.47 2.69
N THR A 81 -1.06 10.80 3.77
CA THR A 81 -0.30 10.74 5.02
C THR A 81 -0.04 9.29 5.39
N ARG A 82 1.16 9.02 5.90
CA ARG A 82 1.59 7.68 6.28
C ARG A 82 2.39 7.73 7.57
N ALA A 83 2.08 6.83 8.49
CA ALA A 83 2.80 6.65 9.73
C ALA A 83 3.14 5.17 9.92
N LEU A 84 4.42 4.87 10.12
CA LEU A 84 4.95 3.54 10.44
C LEU A 84 5.56 3.57 11.83
N GLY A 85 5.36 2.52 12.62
CA GLY A 85 5.95 2.38 13.95
C GLY A 85 6.47 0.97 14.19
N PHE A 86 7.64 0.86 14.81
CA PHE A 86 8.32 -0.39 15.09
C PHE A 86 8.82 -0.40 16.54
N VAL A 87 8.37 -1.39 17.31
CA VAL A 87 8.71 -1.54 18.72
C VAL A 87 9.28 -2.94 18.97
N PRO A 88 10.56 -3.06 19.36
CA PRO A 88 11.13 -4.35 19.71
C PRO A 88 10.60 -4.80 21.07
N VAL A 89 10.19 -6.06 21.16
CA VAL A 89 9.77 -6.73 22.39
C VAL A 89 10.76 -7.85 22.68
N GLY A 90 11.75 -7.57 23.53
CA GLY A 90 12.91 -8.45 23.70
C GLY A 90 13.85 -8.44 22.50
N SER A 91 14.59 -9.54 22.28
CA SER A 91 15.66 -9.60 21.26
C SER A 91 15.22 -10.18 19.91
N ARG A 92 14.02 -10.78 19.84
CA ARG A 92 13.58 -11.55 18.68
C ARG A 92 12.25 -11.12 18.10
N ILE A 93 11.48 -10.30 18.82
CA ILE A 93 10.11 -9.94 18.44
C ILE A 93 10.08 -8.43 18.12
N VAL A 94 9.38 -8.07 17.05
CA VAL A 94 9.08 -6.68 16.69
C VAL A 94 7.59 -6.57 16.44
N LEU A 95 6.96 -5.62 17.14
CA LEU A 95 5.62 -5.16 16.82
C LEU A 95 5.74 -4.03 15.80
N ALA A 96 5.15 -4.23 14.63
CA ALA A 96 5.12 -3.24 13.56
C ALA A 96 3.68 -2.79 13.32
N ALA A 97 3.47 -1.49 13.11
CA ALA A 97 2.17 -0.94 12.76
C ALA A 97 2.29 0.11 11.65
N ARG A 98 1.26 0.22 10.83
CA ARG A 98 1.11 1.23 9.80
C ARG A 98 -0.28 1.83 9.84
N ILE A 99 -0.37 3.13 9.64
CA ILE A 99 -1.60 3.85 9.30
C ILE A 99 -1.31 4.70 8.06
N GLU A 100 -2.23 4.69 7.10
CA GLU A 100 -2.11 5.44 5.86
C GLU A 100 -3.48 6.00 5.43
N GLY A 101 -3.51 7.25 4.99
CA GLY A 101 -4.71 7.93 4.52
C GLY A 101 -4.45 8.64 3.20
N ASP A 102 -5.43 8.65 2.31
CA ASP A 102 -5.33 9.27 0.98
C ASP A 102 -6.64 9.94 0.60
N ILE A 103 -6.58 11.18 0.13
CA ILE A 103 -7.75 11.95 -0.32
C ILE A 103 -7.45 12.55 -1.70
N LEU A 104 -8.41 12.43 -2.61
CA LEU A 104 -8.31 12.83 -4.01
C LEU A 104 -9.49 13.72 -4.42
N THR A 105 -9.27 14.65 -5.36
CA THR A 105 -10.32 15.50 -5.94
C THR A 105 -11.32 14.73 -6.82
N ALA A 106 -12.46 15.34 -7.14
CA ALA A 106 -13.58 14.68 -7.81
C ALA A 106 -13.23 14.06 -9.18
N ASP A 107 -12.46 14.77 -10.01
CA ASP A 107 -12.13 14.38 -11.40
C ASP A 107 -10.92 13.45 -11.54
N THR A 108 -10.51 12.84 -10.43
CA THR A 108 -9.35 11.94 -10.39
C THR A 108 -9.61 10.69 -11.24
N PRO A 109 -8.71 10.33 -12.18
CA PRO A 109 -8.91 9.18 -13.05
C PRO A 109 -8.86 7.84 -12.30
N LEU A 110 -9.53 6.83 -12.84
CA LEU A 110 -9.69 5.49 -12.25
C LEU A 110 -8.38 4.87 -11.74
N PHE A 111 -7.31 4.96 -12.53
CA PHE A 111 -6.00 4.38 -12.20
C PHE A 111 -5.31 5.09 -11.01
N GLU A 112 -5.74 6.29 -10.65
CA GLU A 112 -5.32 6.99 -9.43
C GLU A 112 -6.17 6.61 -8.22
N LEU A 113 -7.45 6.26 -8.44
CA LEU A 113 -8.33 5.76 -7.38
C LEU A 113 -7.89 4.37 -6.88
N SER A 114 -7.21 3.58 -7.72
CA SER A 114 -6.73 2.23 -7.43
C SER A 114 -5.41 2.15 -6.65
N ARG A 115 -4.89 3.28 -6.16
CA ARG A 115 -3.66 3.34 -5.37
C ARG A 115 -3.72 4.39 -4.26
N PHE A 116 -2.92 4.21 -3.23
CA PHE A 116 -2.54 5.31 -2.34
C PHE A 116 -1.40 6.11 -2.99
N GLY A 117 -1.24 7.37 -2.58
CA GLY A 117 -0.09 8.17 -2.98
C GLY A 117 1.11 7.94 -2.08
N GLY A 118 1.74 9.03 -1.67
CA GLY A 118 3.02 9.00 -1.00
C GLY A 118 4.20 9.09 -1.97
N VAL A 119 5.39 9.25 -1.40
CA VAL A 119 6.66 9.23 -2.13
C VAL A 119 6.91 7.84 -2.72
N GLU A 120 6.49 6.80 -2.02
CA GLU A 120 6.45 5.43 -2.50
C GLU A 120 5.00 4.91 -2.49
N PRO A 121 4.32 4.98 -3.65
CA PRO A 121 2.94 4.56 -3.78
C PRO A 121 2.74 3.08 -3.49
N VAL A 122 1.63 2.77 -2.82
CA VAL A 122 1.14 1.39 -2.66
C VAL A 122 -0.22 1.23 -3.34
N GLU A 123 -0.57 -0.01 -3.66
CA GLU A 123 -1.90 -0.32 -4.21
C GLU A 123 -3.05 0.08 -3.27
N GLY A 124 -4.24 0.24 -3.84
CA GLY A 124 -5.47 0.55 -3.11
C GLY A 124 -5.84 -0.54 -2.10
N VAL A 125 -7.03 -0.45 -1.51
CA VAL A 125 -7.44 -1.39 -0.46
C VAL A 125 -7.58 -2.80 -1.04
N GLY A 126 -6.71 -3.70 -0.57
CA GLY A 126 -6.54 -5.06 -1.03
C GLY A 126 -5.23 -5.27 -1.80
N GLY A 127 -4.47 -6.32 -1.46
CA GLY A 127 -3.14 -6.60 -2.05
C GLY A 127 -2.08 -6.96 -1.00
N GLU A 128 -0.85 -7.20 -1.45
CA GLU A 128 0.27 -7.66 -0.62
C GLU A 128 0.91 -6.58 0.26
N ARG A 129 0.73 -5.31 -0.12
CA ARG A 129 1.19 -4.10 0.57
C ARG A 129 0.04 -3.27 1.12
N SER A 130 -1.22 -3.70 1.03
CA SER A 130 -2.36 -3.03 1.67
C SER A 130 -3.10 -3.97 2.61
N VAL A 131 -4.21 -4.58 2.17
CA VAL A 131 -4.99 -5.54 2.95
C VAL A 131 -4.80 -6.93 2.36
N ARG A 132 -3.95 -7.74 3.00
CA ARG A 132 -3.72 -9.13 2.59
C ARG A 132 -4.96 -9.97 2.87
N GLY A 133 -5.21 -10.94 2.00
CA GLY A 133 -6.46 -11.71 1.98
C GLY A 133 -7.52 -11.15 1.02
N LEU A 134 -7.33 -9.94 0.48
CA LEU A 134 -8.17 -9.37 -0.58
C LEU A 134 -7.40 -9.33 -1.91
N PRO A 135 -8.11 -9.37 -3.06
CA PRO A 135 -7.50 -9.09 -4.36
C PRO A 135 -6.83 -7.71 -4.40
N LYS A 136 -5.80 -7.57 -5.23
CA LYS A 136 -5.10 -6.30 -5.42
C LYS A 136 -6.05 -5.20 -5.89
N ALA A 137 -6.01 -4.05 -5.21
CA ALA A 137 -6.87 -2.89 -5.47
C ALA A 137 -8.36 -3.26 -5.58
N ARG A 138 -8.83 -4.20 -4.73
CA ARG A 138 -10.22 -4.68 -4.74
C ARG A 138 -11.23 -3.56 -4.51
N TYR A 139 -10.89 -2.61 -3.64
CA TYR A 139 -11.72 -1.44 -3.32
C TYR A 139 -10.97 -0.16 -3.68
N ILE A 140 -11.64 0.72 -4.42
CA ILE A 140 -11.07 1.95 -4.99
C ILE A 140 -11.99 3.14 -4.74
N GLY A 141 -11.41 4.31 -4.51
CA GLY A 141 -12.19 5.51 -4.22
C GLY A 141 -11.32 6.72 -3.91
N ARG A 142 -11.99 7.86 -3.72
CA ARG A 142 -11.33 9.16 -3.58
C ARG A 142 -10.75 9.38 -2.21
N ALA A 143 -11.46 8.97 -1.15
CA ALA A 143 -10.90 8.91 0.19
C ALA A 143 -10.65 7.45 0.57
N LYS A 144 -9.48 7.17 1.14
CA LYS A 144 -9.05 5.83 1.52
C LYS A 144 -8.29 5.89 2.83
N ALA A 145 -8.46 4.86 3.65
CA ALA A 145 -7.70 4.66 4.87
C ALA A 145 -7.24 3.20 4.95
N LEU A 146 -6.07 3.00 5.54
CA LEU A 146 -5.45 1.71 5.74
C LEU A 146 -4.82 1.68 7.12
N ALA A 147 -5.02 0.59 7.85
CA ALA A 147 -4.29 0.27 9.05
C ALA A 147 -3.80 -1.18 8.98
N ALA A 148 -2.57 -1.41 9.42
CA ALA A 148 -1.97 -2.74 9.43
C ALA A 148 -1.13 -2.92 10.69
N ALA A 149 -1.16 -4.12 11.26
CA ALA A 149 -0.34 -4.53 12.37
C ALA A 149 0.34 -5.87 12.07
N GLU A 150 1.62 -5.99 12.41
CA GLU A 150 2.39 -7.23 12.28
C GLU A 150 3.14 -7.55 13.58
N LEU A 151 3.08 -8.81 13.98
CA LEU A 151 3.97 -9.42 14.96
C LEU A 151 5.06 -10.18 14.20
N ARG A 152 6.30 -9.66 14.19
CA ARG A 152 7.44 -10.26 13.48
C ARG A 152 8.36 -10.97 14.47
N VAL A 153 8.70 -12.23 14.22
CA VAL A 153 9.56 -13.05 15.09
C VAL A 153 10.76 -13.56 14.31
N ARG A 154 11.97 -13.22 14.75
CA ARG A 154 13.24 -13.82 14.27
C ARG A 154 13.53 -15.10 15.07
N MET A 155 13.62 -16.23 14.39
CA MET A 155 13.70 -17.54 15.04
C MET A 155 15.13 -18.07 15.15
N LEU A 156 15.78 -18.26 14.01
CA LEU A 156 17.07 -18.95 13.96
C LEU A 156 17.92 -18.42 12.82
N ASN A 157 19.24 -18.51 13.02
CA ASN A 157 20.24 -18.23 12.01
C ASN A 157 20.83 -19.57 11.58
N ALA A 158 20.85 -19.83 10.28
CA ALA A 158 21.54 -20.98 9.70
C ALA A 158 22.73 -20.49 8.88
N ARG A 159 23.84 -21.21 8.96
CA ARG A 159 24.96 -21.03 8.05
C ARG A 159 24.74 -21.95 6.87
N LEU A 160 24.41 -21.37 5.72
CA LEU A 160 24.24 -22.10 4.46
C LEU A 160 25.42 -21.76 3.57
N LEU A 161 26.32 -22.73 3.36
CA LEU A 161 27.62 -22.53 2.71
C LEU A 161 28.42 -21.44 3.46
N GLU A 162 28.89 -20.41 2.75
CA GLU A 162 29.62 -19.27 3.30
C GLU A 162 28.70 -18.11 3.72
N ARG A 163 27.38 -18.29 3.67
CA ARG A 163 26.39 -17.23 3.94
C ARG A 163 25.61 -17.51 5.22
N VAL A 164 25.31 -16.45 5.95
CA VAL A 164 24.35 -16.50 7.07
C VAL A 164 22.96 -16.15 6.53
N VAL A 165 22.00 -17.02 6.79
CA VAL A 165 20.59 -16.84 6.47
C VAL A 165 19.80 -16.89 7.77
N SER A 166 18.92 -15.90 7.99
CA SER A 166 18.04 -15.91 9.15
C SER A 166 16.61 -16.26 8.73
N PHE A 167 15.91 -17.00 9.58
CA PHE A 167 14.52 -17.37 9.37
C PHE A 167 13.64 -16.72 10.43
N GLY A 168 12.43 -16.35 10.04
CA GLY A 168 11.43 -15.79 10.92
C GLY A 168 10.02 -16.07 10.47
N LEU A 169 9.07 -15.68 11.32
CA LEU A 169 7.65 -15.66 11.04
C LEU A 169 7.09 -14.26 11.20
N ALA A 170 5.95 -14.01 10.57
CA ALA A 170 5.09 -12.90 10.90
C ALA A 170 3.64 -13.38 11.02
N ALA A 171 2.89 -12.76 11.92
CA ALA A 171 1.42 -12.77 11.92
C ALA A 171 0.94 -11.35 11.67
N PHE A 172 -0.17 -11.19 10.96
CA PHE A 172 -0.65 -9.87 10.57
C PHE A 172 -2.17 -9.73 10.65
N LEU A 173 -2.59 -8.48 10.86
CA LEU A 173 -3.97 -8.04 10.73
C LEU A 173 -3.96 -6.73 9.94
N ASP A 174 -4.62 -6.73 8.79
CA ASP A 174 -4.73 -5.57 7.92
C ASP A 174 -6.20 -5.18 7.78
N THR A 175 -6.46 -3.88 7.68
CA THR A 175 -7.81 -3.36 7.48
C THR A 175 -7.78 -2.10 6.64
N GLY A 176 -8.75 -1.93 5.76
CA GLY A 176 -8.82 -0.80 4.86
C GLY A 176 -10.24 -0.38 4.59
N ARG A 177 -10.40 0.90 4.28
CA ARG A 177 -11.69 1.51 4.03
C ARG A 177 -11.59 2.52 2.90
N VAL A 178 -12.68 2.62 2.15
CA VAL A 178 -12.78 3.46 0.97
C VAL A 178 -14.10 4.22 1.03
N TRP A 179 -14.06 5.49 0.62
CA TRP A 179 -15.21 6.37 0.55
C TRP A 179 -15.26 7.13 -0.78
N GLN A 180 -16.46 7.29 -1.31
CA GLN A 180 -16.79 8.18 -2.39
C GLN A 180 -17.26 9.52 -1.80
N LEU A 181 -16.60 10.63 -2.15
CA LEU A 181 -16.97 11.96 -1.62
C LEU A 181 -18.43 12.41 -1.91
N GLN A 182 -19.17 11.70 -2.76
CA GLN A 182 -20.55 12.03 -3.13
C GLN A 182 -21.51 10.82 -2.97
N GLY A 183 -21.07 9.73 -2.32
CA GLY A 183 -21.79 8.46 -2.30
C GLY A 183 -22.47 8.11 -0.97
N ASN A 184 -23.34 7.10 -1.02
CA ASN A 184 -23.83 6.38 0.16
C ASN A 184 -22.88 5.22 0.47
N ASP A 185 -21.72 5.53 1.03
CA ASP A 185 -20.68 4.52 1.30
C ASP A 185 -21.07 3.55 2.44
N GLY A 186 -22.24 3.70 3.05
CA GLY A 186 -22.60 2.98 4.27
C GLY A 186 -21.97 3.62 5.51
N GLY A 187 -21.78 2.83 6.57
CA GLY A 187 -21.25 3.32 7.84
C GLY A 187 -19.79 3.76 7.76
N LEU A 188 -19.40 4.71 8.60
CA LEU A 188 -18.00 5.19 8.70
C LEU A 188 -17.00 4.05 8.99
N PHE A 189 -17.46 2.97 9.63
CA PHE A 189 -16.64 1.86 10.14
C PHE A 189 -16.81 0.55 9.34
N ASP A 190 -17.29 0.60 8.10
CA ASP A 190 -17.46 -0.59 7.24
C ASP A 190 -16.13 -1.04 6.60
N PHE A 191 -15.22 -1.54 7.45
CA PHE A 191 -13.87 -1.90 7.08
C PHE A 191 -13.75 -3.25 6.38
N HIS A 192 -12.91 -3.30 5.35
CA HIS A 192 -12.49 -4.53 4.69
C HIS A 192 -11.20 -5.02 5.33
N SER A 193 -11.26 -6.18 5.97
CA SER A 193 -10.16 -6.70 6.79
C SER A 193 -9.65 -8.04 6.29
N GLY A 194 -8.39 -8.31 6.57
CA GLY A 194 -7.78 -9.61 6.36
C GLY A 194 -6.69 -9.88 7.38
N THR A 195 -6.41 -11.16 7.58
CA THR A 195 -5.48 -11.64 8.61
C THR A 195 -4.71 -12.84 8.09
N GLY A 196 -3.59 -13.16 8.71
CA GLY A 196 -2.81 -14.31 8.32
C GLY A 196 -1.42 -14.32 8.91
N GLY A 197 -0.53 -15.05 8.25
CA GLY A 197 0.86 -15.14 8.64
C GLY A 197 1.76 -15.60 7.52
N GLY A 198 3.05 -15.59 7.77
CA GLY A 198 4.01 -15.93 6.75
C GLY A 198 5.42 -16.15 7.23
N LEU A 199 6.21 -16.77 6.36
CA LEU A 199 7.63 -17.03 6.54
C LEU A 199 8.45 -15.82 6.07
N ARG A 200 9.57 -15.60 6.75
CA ARG A 200 10.55 -14.56 6.43
C ARG A 200 11.93 -15.20 6.31
N ILE A 201 12.61 -14.95 5.20
CA ILE A 201 13.97 -15.43 4.95
C ILE A 201 14.84 -14.20 4.72
N TYR A 202 15.83 -14.00 5.59
CA TYR A 202 16.71 -12.83 5.58
C TYR A 202 18.11 -13.22 5.12
N HIS A 203 18.72 -12.37 4.29
CA HIS A 203 20.13 -12.44 3.92
C HIS A 203 20.71 -11.03 3.83
N GLY A 204 21.37 -10.56 4.90
CA GLY A 204 21.71 -9.14 5.04
C GLY A 204 20.45 -8.28 5.06
N GLU A 205 20.38 -7.26 4.18
CA GLU A 205 19.22 -6.38 3.99
C GLU A 205 18.12 -7.00 3.11
N PHE A 206 18.43 -8.12 2.43
CA PHE A 206 17.46 -8.80 1.59
C PHE A 206 16.48 -9.60 2.46
N LEU A 207 15.18 -9.41 2.20
CA LEU A 207 14.09 -10.17 2.81
C LEU A 207 13.22 -10.79 1.72
N LEU A 208 13.05 -12.10 1.77
CA LEU A 208 12.03 -12.84 1.03
C LEU A 208 10.88 -13.21 1.96
N ARG A 209 9.66 -12.97 1.50
CA ARG A 209 8.42 -13.13 2.25
C ARG A 209 7.47 -14.07 1.53
N PHE A 210 6.97 -15.05 2.27
CA PHE A 210 5.88 -15.94 1.86
C PHE A 210 4.72 -15.76 2.83
N ASP A 211 3.66 -15.06 2.40
CA ASP A 211 2.48 -14.81 3.24
C ASP A 211 1.28 -15.61 2.74
N VAL A 212 0.47 -16.08 3.69
CA VAL A 212 -0.87 -16.61 3.45
C VAL A 212 -1.86 -15.75 4.22
N GLY A 213 -2.85 -15.20 3.51
CA GLY A 213 -3.87 -14.31 4.08
C GLY A 213 -5.29 -14.79 3.78
N THR A 214 -6.19 -14.52 4.71
CA THR A 214 -7.62 -14.81 4.61
C THR A 214 -8.44 -13.55 4.86
N SER A 215 -9.63 -13.46 4.27
CA SER A 215 -10.59 -12.38 4.45
C SER A 215 -12.03 -12.90 4.39
N THR A 216 -13.00 -12.04 4.68
CA THR A 216 -14.43 -12.37 4.52
C THR A 216 -14.81 -12.71 3.08
N GLU A 217 -14.09 -12.18 2.08
CA GLU A 217 -14.35 -12.44 0.66
C GLU A 217 -13.61 -13.68 0.14
N ARG A 218 -12.46 -14.04 0.72
CA ARG A 218 -11.64 -15.16 0.27
C ARG A 218 -11.02 -15.95 1.41
N ALA A 219 -11.21 -17.26 1.34
CA ALA A 219 -10.63 -18.19 2.32
C ALA A 219 -9.09 -18.18 2.32
N VAL A 220 -8.43 -18.11 1.15
CA VAL A 220 -6.96 -18.18 1.04
C VAL A 220 -6.45 -17.31 -0.12
N ASN A 221 -5.44 -16.49 0.14
CA ASN A 221 -4.57 -15.86 -0.86
C ASN A 221 -3.10 -16.05 -0.45
N ILE A 222 -2.22 -16.24 -1.43
CA ILE A 222 -0.80 -16.53 -1.23
C ILE A 222 0.02 -15.41 -1.89
N TYR A 223 1.07 -14.95 -1.20
CA TYR A 223 1.95 -13.89 -1.68
C TYR A 223 3.41 -14.32 -1.55
N ILE A 224 4.20 -14.08 -2.60
CA ILE A 224 5.66 -14.27 -2.62
C ILE A 224 6.29 -12.95 -3.04
N THR A 225 7.00 -12.30 -2.14
CA THR A 225 7.46 -10.91 -2.33
C THR A 225 8.82 -10.66 -1.71
N PHE A 226 9.49 -9.60 -2.16
CA PHE A 226 10.71 -9.09 -1.54
C PHE A 226 10.39 -7.88 -0.65
N GLY A 227 11.13 -7.75 0.45
CA GLY A 227 10.92 -6.70 1.44
C GLY A 227 9.75 -6.95 2.39
N ASN A 228 9.56 -6.01 3.31
CA ASN A 228 8.40 -6.01 4.21
C ASN A 228 7.17 -5.45 3.49
N ALA A 229 5.96 -5.74 3.99
CA ALA A 229 4.74 -5.08 3.51
C ALA A 229 4.81 -3.55 3.69
N PHE A 230 5.42 -3.13 4.80
CA PHE A 230 5.68 -1.76 5.22
C PHE A 230 6.83 -1.71 6.25
#